data_AF-A0AAE5X1I8-F1
#
_entry.id   AF-A0AAE5X1I8-F1
#
_cell.length_a   1.000
_cell.length_b   1.000
_cell.length_c   1.000
_cell.angle_alpha   90.00
_cell.angle_beta   90.00
_cell.angle_gamma   90.00
#
_symmetry.space_group_name_H-M   'P 1'
#
loop_
_entity.id
_entity.type
_entity.pdbx_description
1 polymer ?
#
loop_
_entity_poly.entity_id
_entity_poly.type
_entity_poly.pdbx_seq_one_letter_code
_entity_poly.pdbx_strand_id
1 'polypeptide(L)'
;MRVLSVAFFAVVSLASVHAQDQEKAKKPVSDCNYVIGMGDTHTVPAGEALCWRVPPPSYKEYTLLQCDGPSFQELRRVKRGDPRCNMFEERQ
;
A
#
# COMPACT_ATOMS: atom_id res chain seq x y z
N MET A 1 21.20 -45.22 49.93
CA MET A 1 20.37 -44.12 50.48
C MET A 1 21.05 -42.81 50.08
N ARG A 2 20.40 -41.95 49.27
CA ARG A 2 19.98 -40.57 49.67
C ARG A 2 21.18 -39.60 49.82
N VAL A 3 21.30 -38.40 49.22
CA VAL A 3 20.41 -37.43 48.58
C VAL A 3 21.27 -36.40 47.80
N LEU A 4 20.74 -35.91 46.67
CA LEU A 4 20.89 -34.60 45.99
C LEU A 4 22.01 -33.64 46.43
N SER A 5 22.67 -32.98 45.47
CA SER A 5 22.29 -31.60 45.12
C SER A 5 22.99 -31.07 43.87
N VAL A 6 22.11 -30.64 42.98
CA VAL A 6 22.29 -29.87 41.75
C VAL A 6 22.98 -28.53 42.02
N ALA A 7 23.93 -28.14 41.17
CA ALA A 7 24.34 -26.75 40.99
C ALA A 7 24.28 -26.39 39.50
N PHE A 8 23.14 -25.83 39.09
CA PHE A 8 22.96 -25.20 37.79
C PHE A 8 23.80 -23.92 37.74
N PHE A 9 24.87 -23.92 36.94
CA PHE A 9 25.47 -22.69 36.44
C PHE A 9 24.89 -22.39 35.05
N ALA A 10 23.75 -21.70 35.03
CA ALA A 10 23.23 -21.09 33.81
C ALA A 10 23.91 -19.72 33.65
N VAL A 11 25.08 -19.71 32.99
CA VAL A 11 25.81 -18.48 32.69
C VAL A 11 25.79 -18.26 31.18
N VAL A 12 25.12 -17.17 30.80
CA VAL A 12 25.36 -16.35 29.62
C VAL A 12 25.16 -17.04 28.26
N SER A 13 24.04 -16.70 27.63
CA SER A 13 24.08 -15.82 26.48
C SER A 13 22.69 -15.26 26.26
N LEU A 14 22.51 -13.97 26.56
CA LEU A 14 21.45 -13.19 25.91
C LEU A 14 21.76 -13.19 24.42
N ALA A 15 21.27 -14.19 23.71
CA ALA A 15 21.04 -14.10 22.28
C ALA A 15 19.94 -13.05 22.08
N SER A 16 20.33 -11.78 22.22
CA SER A 16 19.58 -10.65 21.72
C SER A 16 19.76 -10.63 20.20
N VAL A 17 19.25 -11.65 19.52
CA VAL A 17 18.94 -11.53 18.10
C VAL A 17 17.62 -10.76 18.01
N HIS A 18 17.70 -9.49 18.37
CA HIS A 18 16.80 -8.48 17.87
C HIS A 18 17.18 -8.25 16.41
N ALA A 19 16.75 -9.18 15.56
CA ALA A 19 16.61 -8.95 14.13
C ALA A 19 15.23 -9.45 13.73
N GLN A 20 14.22 -8.97 14.47
CA GLN A 20 12.88 -8.85 13.91
C GLN A 20 12.99 -7.94 12.70
N ASP A 21 12.83 -8.53 11.51
CA ASP A 21 11.95 -7.99 10.47
C ASP A 21 11.99 -6.48 10.25
N GLN A 22 13.19 -5.92 10.07
CA GLN A 22 13.35 -4.56 9.54
C GLN A 22 14.35 -4.49 8.39
N GLU A 23 14.55 -5.61 7.67
CA GLU A 23 14.43 -5.44 6.23
C GLU A 23 12.94 -5.25 5.97
N LYS A 24 12.48 -4.00 6.13
CA LYS A 24 11.39 -3.48 5.34
C LYS A 24 11.90 -3.60 3.91
N ALA A 25 11.89 -4.83 3.39
CA ALA A 25 11.93 -5.12 1.99
C ALA A 25 10.87 -4.18 1.47
N LYS A 26 11.31 -3.07 0.88
CA LYS A 26 10.42 -2.23 0.09
C LYS A 26 9.89 -3.24 -0.90
N LYS A 27 8.71 -3.81 -0.62
CA LYS A 27 7.96 -4.55 -1.62
C LYS A 27 8.09 -3.65 -2.83
N PRO A 28 8.64 -4.14 -3.96
CA PRO A 28 8.74 -3.33 -5.15
C PRO A 28 7.35 -2.71 -5.31
N VAL A 29 7.28 -1.38 -5.23
CA VAL A 29 5.98 -0.72 -5.17
C VAL A 29 5.34 -1.09 -6.50
N SER A 30 4.40 -2.01 -6.44
CA SER A 30 3.85 -2.62 -7.63
C SER A 30 2.94 -1.59 -8.28
N ASP A 31 2.87 -1.62 -9.60
CA ASP A 31 1.96 -0.73 -10.31
C ASP A 31 0.51 -1.14 -10.04
N CYS A 32 -0.39 -0.16 -10.12
CA CYS A 32 -1.81 -0.37 -9.95
C CYS A 32 -2.44 -0.60 -11.33
N ASN A 33 -3.21 -1.68 -11.46
CA ASN A 33 -3.92 -1.98 -12.69
C ASN A 33 -5.43 -1.78 -12.51
N TYR A 34 -6.08 -1.16 -13.48
CA TYR A 34 -7.53 -1.08 -13.55
C TYR A 34 -8.02 -1.32 -14.97
N VAL A 35 -9.26 -1.78 -15.09
CA VAL A 35 -9.90 -2.05 -16.38
C VAL A 35 -10.97 -0.99 -16.62
N ILE A 36 -10.97 -0.39 -17.81
CA ILE A 36 -12.04 0.50 -18.27
C ILE A 36 -12.97 -0.30 -19.19
N GLY A 37 -14.23 0.13 -19.35
CA GLY A 37 -15.37 -0.61 -19.92
C GLY A 37 -15.22 -1.34 -21.27
N MET A 38 -14.09 -1.22 -21.97
CA MET A 38 -13.77 -2.00 -23.17
C MET A 38 -12.84 -3.22 -22.92
N GLY A 39 -12.44 -3.46 -21.67
CA GLY A 39 -11.54 -4.56 -21.30
C GLY A 39 -10.05 -4.20 -21.34
N ASP A 40 -9.72 -2.97 -21.75
CA ASP A 40 -8.36 -2.44 -21.71
C ASP A 40 -7.88 -2.29 -20.27
N THR A 41 -6.75 -2.92 -19.97
CA THR A 41 -6.08 -2.80 -18.67
C THR A 41 -5.10 -1.64 -18.73
N HIS A 42 -5.34 -0.65 -17.87
CA HIS A 42 -4.46 0.49 -17.68
C HIS A 42 -3.58 0.26 -16.46
N THR A 43 -2.28 0.50 -16.63
CA THR A 43 -1.27 0.42 -15.58
C THR A 43 -0.88 1.82 -15.13
N VAL A 44 -1.00 2.08 -13.83
CA VAL A 44 -0.61 3.34 -13.19
C VAL A 44 0.66 3.07 -12.38
N PRO A 45 1.76 3.78 -12.65
CA PRO A 45 2.98 3.60 -11.91
C PRO A 45 2.79 3.86 -10.41
N ALA A 46 3.49 3.07 -9.61
CA ALA A 46 3.59 3.29 -8.18
C ALA A 46 3.94 4.75 -7.82
N GLY A 47 3.18 5.34 -6.89
CA GLY A 47 3.38 6.71 -6.42
C GLY A 47 2.69 7.78 -7.29
N GLU A 48 2.18 7.42 -8.46
CA GLU A 48 1.34 8.31 -9.25
C GLU A 48 -0.10 8.40 -8.71
N ALA A 49 -0.79 9.46 -9.09
CA ALA A 49 -2.16 9.72 -8.70
C ALA A 49 -3.07 9.90 -9.91
N LEU A 50 -4.21 9.23 -9.88
CA LEU A 50 -5.29 9.40 -10.86
C LEU A 50 -6.51 10.02 -10.21
N CYS A 51 -7.39 10.57 -11.04
CA CYS A 51 -8.65 11.12 -10.59
C CYS A 51 -9.81 10.48 -11.32
N TRP A 52 -10.61 9.73 -10.58
CA TRP A 52 -11.74 9.00 -11.15
C TRP A 52 -13.03 9.79 -10.98
N ARG A 53 -13.81 9.94 -12.05
CA ARG A 53 -15.07 10.68 -11.99
C ARG A 53 -16.03 10.03 -11.00
N VAL A 54 -16.58 10.85 -10.10
CA VAL A 54 -17.63 10.41 -9.19
C VAL A 54 -18.89 10.12 -10.01
N PRO A 55 -19.58 8.98 -9.78
CA PRO A 55 -20.82 8.70 -10.49
C PRO A 55 -21.89 9.78 -10.26
N PRO A 56 -22.92 9.84 -11.12
CA PRO A 56 -24.03 10.78 -10.98
C PRO A 56 -24.60 10.81 -9.55
N PRO A 57 -25.01 11.99 -9.03
CA PRO A 57 -25.25 13.26 -9.73
C PRO A 57 -24.04 14.22 -9.75
N SER A 58 -22.87 13.81 -9.25
CA SER A 58 -21.73 14.72 -9.08
C SER A 58 -20.85 14.79 -10.34
N TYR A 59 -21.33 15.47 -11.38
CA TYR A 59 -20.68 15.47 -12.70
C TYR A 59 -19.37 16.27 -12.77
N LYS A 60 -19.02 17.04 -11.73
CA LYS A 60 -17.84 17.93 -11.68
C LYS A 60 -16.84 17.53 -10.59
N GLU A 61 -17.05 16.38 -9.97
CA GLU A 61 -16.19 15.87 -8.90
C GLU A 61 -15.47 14.61 -9.33
N TYR A 62 -14.24 14.49 -8.87
CA TYR A 62 -13.40 13.33 -9.07
C TYR A 62 -12.90 12.86 -7.71
N THR A 63 -12.74 11.56 -7.53
CA THR A 63 -12.02 11.00 -6.39
C THR A 63 -10.55 10.92 -6.77
N LEU A 64 -9.69 11.60 -6.00
CA LEU A 64 -8.24 11.47 -6.10
C LEU A 64 -7.84 10.12 -5.52
N LEU A 65 -7.19 9.31 -6.35
CA LEU A 65 -6.68 8.00 -6.01
C LEU A 65 -5.17 8.03 -6.13
N GLN A 66 -4.48 7.49 -5.13
CA GLN A 66 -3.04 7.31 -5.19
C GLN A 66 -2.72 5.83 -5.37
N CYS A 67 -1.79 5.54 -6.27
CA CYS A 67 -1.26 4.20 -6.40
C CYS A 67 -0.21 3.97 -5.31
N ASP A 68 -0.56 3.16 -4.30
CA ASP A 68 0.33 2.78 -3.20
C ASP A 68 0.51 1.25 -3.16
N GLY A 69 1.09 0.69 -4.23
CA GLY A 69 1.25 -0.75 -4.42
C GLY A 69 0.21 -1.34 -5.36
N PRO A 70 -0.31 -2.56 -5.17
CA PRO A 70 -1.17 -3.23 -6.16
C PRO A 70 -2.61 -2.67 -6.20
N SER A 71 -2.90 -1.66 -5.38
CA SER A 71 -4.24 -1.14 -5.15
C SER A 71 -4.24 0.39 -5.09
N PHE A 72 -5.32 0.98 -5.55
CA PHE A 72 -5.57 2.40 -5.40
C PHE A 72 -6.10 2.73 -4.02
N GLN A 73 -5.51 3.73 -3.38
CA GLN A 73 -6.01 4.33 -2.16
C GLN A 73 -6.83 5.57 -2.49
N GLU A 74 -8.08 5.63 -2.03
CA GLU A 74 -8.89 6.84 -2.14
C GLU A 74 -8.45 7.87 -1.11
N LEU A 75 -8.06 9.06 -1.58
CA LEU A 75 -7.59 10.14 -0.71
C LEU A 75 -8.70 11.14 -0.39
N ARG A 76 -9.25 11.82 -1.41
CA ARG A 76 -10.29 12.84 -1.26
C ARG A 76 -10.97 13.18 -2.57
N ARG A 77 -12.09 13.91 -2.49
CA ARG A 77 -12.70 14.51 -3.68
C ARG A 77 -11.97 15.77 -4.12
N VAL A 78 -11.86 15.94 -5.43
CA VAL A 78 -11.21 17.05 -6.10
C VAL A 78 -12.06 17.51 -7.29
N LYS A 79 -11.78 18.72 -7.79
CA LYS A 79 -12.39 19.22 -9.02
C LYS A 79 -11.52 18.89 -10.22
N ARG A 80 -12.10 18.94 -11.42
CA ARG A 80 -11.34 18.83 -12.67
C ARG A 80 -10.23 19.89 -12.71
N GLY A 81 -9.03 19.50 -13.10
CA GLY A 81 -7.86 20.39 -13.15
C GLY A 81 -7.09 20.53 -11.82
N ASP A 82 -7.41 19.75 -10.78
CA ASP A 82 -6.54 19.67 -9.60
C ASP A 82 -5.15 19.16 -10.01
N PRO A 83 -4.05 19.86 -9.64
CA PRO A 83 -2.70 19.55 -10.12
C PRO A 83 -2.15 18.23 -9.59
N ARG A 84 -2.81 17.60 -8.63
CA ARG A 84 -2.42 16.29 -8.09
C ARG A 84 -3.00 15.13 -8.90
N CYS A 85 -3.84 15.42 -9.88
CA CYS A 85 -4.34 14.43 -10.82
C CYS A 85 -3.43 14.42 -12.05
N ASN A 86 -2.66 13.35 -12.26
CA ASN A 86 -1.94 13.18 -13.52
C ASN A 86 -2.90 12.84 -14.66
N MET A 87 -3.99 12.14 -14.33
CA MET A 87 -4.98 11.68 -15.29
C MET A 87 -6.40 11.83 -14.73
N PHE A 88 -7.35 12.15 -15.61
CA PHE A 88 -8.77 12.25 -15.28
C PHE A 88 -9.54 11.20 -16.05
N GLU A 89 -10.12 10.24 -15.35
CA GLU A 89 -10.88 9.15 -15.94
C GLU A 89 -12.38 9.32 -15.78
N GLU A 90 -13.11 9.05 -16.86
CA GLU A 90 -14.57 9.04 -16.84
C GLU A 90 -15.05 7.60 -16.62
N ARG A 91 -15.78 7.38 -15.53
CA ARG A 91 -16.41 6.08 -15.27
C ARG A 91 -17.52 5.89 -16.30
N GLN A 92 -17.39 4.85 -17.13
CA GLN A 92 -18.46 4.40 -18.04
C GLN A 92 -19.62 3.79 -17.26
#